data_AF-A0A2W0C2R3-F1
#
_entry.id   AF-A0A2W0C2R3-F1
#
_cell.length_a   1.000
_cell.length_b   1.000
_cell.length_c   1.000
_cell.angle_alpha   90.00
_cell.angle_beta   90.00
_cell.angle_gamma   90.00
#
_symmetry.space_group_name_H-M   'P 1'
#
loop_
_entity.id
_entity.type
_entity.pdbx_description
1 polymer ?
#
loop_
_entity_poly.entity_id
_entity_poly.type
_entity_poly.pdbx_seq_one_letter_code
_entity_poly.pdbx_strand_id
1 'polypeptide(L)'
;MSLGSDTISLPLRAGWRVRYADWIENGVASRVLGGSIVMLLGSGLVASINFGFNVSMARLLGPALFAQIAAVVTLLMLLSSVSLSFQMVCAKFVARNATTSSKLAVFHDLRRKAWIVGAAIAIALTIAKRPIAQYLRMSDSWLIAVFALGMTFYTPLGVKRGNMQGLCQFGALSRNYILEAASKLALAIVLVELGYGVMGAVGAISASILAAILIPGPRVLAATDLGTEEMIPASFGEGIQAIVFFIGQVIINNIDIILVKHFFTAELAGFYAAVALVGRVLYFAAWSIVSAMFPISAAAKDDDTKHVLLPLLIVLAISIAFIGVLALFPGFIIHLILGESFRSAEPLLSLYASATGLYALSVVLMTYEMSRKIANTGWLQLLISGALVFLIYTFHSSLRQVIVVQIVLMALMLLLVSLPFLRSIRRLRWKESV
;
A
#
# COMPACT_ATOMS: atom_id res chain seq x y z
N MET A 1 -55.44 9.43 51.77
CA MET A 1 -54.62 8.33 52.32
C MET A 1 -53.87 7.69 51.15
N SER A 2 -52.62 8.12 50.93
CA SER A 2 -51.39 7.41 51.35
C SER A 2 -51.05 6.28 50.37
N LEU A 3 -50.24 6.52 49.32
CA LEU A 3 -48.78 6.31 49.25
C LEU A 3 -48.34 4.87 49.53
N GLY A 4 -47.63 4.28 48.55
CA GLY A 4 -46.96 2.98 48.65
C GLY A 4 -46.25 2.62 47.34
N SER A 5 -45.16 3.34 47.07
CA SER A 5 -44.14 3.06 46.04
C SER A 5 -43.44 1.72 46.28
N ASP A 6 -43.15 0.98 45.21
CA ASP A 6 -41.94 0.15 45.09
C ASP A 6 -41.57 -0.04 43.61
N THR A 7 -41.00 1.02 43.02
CA THR A 7 -40.20 0.94 41.80
C THR A 7 -38.80 0.47 42.14
N ILE A 8 -38.44 -0.75 41.73
CA ILE A 8 -37.06 -1.21 41.72
C ILE A 8 -36.37 -0.58 40.50
N SER A 9 -35.58 0.45 40.75
CA SER A 9 -34.67 1.06 39.78
C SER A 9 -33.36 0.28 39.70
N LEU A 10 -33.13 -0.41 38.59
CA LEU A 10 -31.79 -0.91 38.21
C LEU A 10 -31.02 0.23 37.51
N PRO A 11 -29.78 0.56 37.93
CA PRO A 11 -28.98 1.56 37.25
C PRO A 11 -28.43 0.97 35.95
N LEU A 12 -29.09 1.26 34.83
CA LEU A 12 -28.52 1.09 33.50
C LEU A 12 -27.36 2.08 33.33
N ARG A 13 -26.14 1.59 33.55
CA ARG A 13 -24.91 2.30 33.21
C ARG A 13 -24.96 2.77 31.75
N ALA A 14 -24.81 4.08 31.58
CA ALA A 14 -24.35 4.80 30.40
C ALA A 14 -24.84 4.28 29.03
N GLY A 15 -25.94 4.88 28.57
CA GLY A 15 -26.47 4.69 27.23
C GLY A 15 -25.50 5.13 26.13
N TRP A 16 -24.84 4.14 25.53
CA TRP A 16 -24.39 4.21 24.14
C TRP A 16 -25.35 3.39 23.28
N ARG A 17 -26.56 3.90 23.07
CA ARG A 17 -27.39 3.47 21.94
C ARG A 17 -27.25 4.54 20.86
N VAL A 18 -26.16 4.47 20.10
CA VAL A 18 -26.09 5.17 18.82
C VAL A 18 -27.15 4.50 17.93
N ARG A 19 -28.27 5.18 17.73
CA ARG A 19 -29.29 4.76 16.79
C ARG A 19 -28.65 4.70 15.41
N TYR A 20 -28.69 3.53 14.78
CA TYR A 20 -28.27 3.31 13.39
C TYR A 20 -29.01 4.25 12.40
N ALA A 21 -30.15 4.82 12.81
CA ALA A 21 -30.95 5.77 12.06
C ALA A 21 -30.37 7.21 12.01
N ASP A 22 -29.57 7.63 12.99
CA ASP A 22 -29.04 9.01 13.03
C ASP A 22 -27.86 9.22 12.04
N TRP A 23 -27.36 8.15 11.42
CA TRP A 23 -26.32 8.21 10.38
C TRP A 23 -26.86 8.53 8.97
N ILE A 24 -28.17 8.38 8.75
CA ILE A 24 -28.79 8.51 7.43
C ILE A 24 -29.30 9.92 7.14
N GLU A 25 -29.50 10.77 8.15
CA GLU A 25 -29.97 12.14 7.92
C GLU A 25 -28.82 13.15 7.87
N ASN A 26 -28.65 13.75 6.68
CA ASN A 26 -27.95 15.01 6.37
C ASN A 26 -26.47 14.91 5.93
N GLY A 27 -26.23 14.90 4.62
CA GLY A 27 -25.01 15.40 3.96
C GLY A 27 -23.68 14.63 4.16
N VAL A 28 -23.58 13.77 5.18
CA VAL A 28 -22.38 12.99 5.47
C VAL A 28 -22.22 11.84 4.48
N ALA A 29 -23.29 11.11 4.18
CA ALA A 29 -23.27 10.04 3.18
C ALA A 29 -22.89 10.56 1.79
N SER A 30 -23.44 11.70 1.36
CA SER A 30 -23.09 12.32 0.07
C SER A 30 -21.66 12.87 0.03
N ARG A 31 -21.16 13.45 1.14
CA ARG A 31 -19.74 13.86 1.27
C ARG A 31 -18.79 12.67 1.26
N VAL A 32 -19.15 11.56 1.89
CA VAL A 32 -18.34 10.33 1.91
C VAL A 32 -18.36 9.63 0.55
N LEU A 33 -19.52 9.53 -0.11
CA LEU A 33 -19.64 8.96 -1.45
C LEU A 33 -18.91 9.81 -2.50
N GLY A 34 -19.16 11.13 -2.53
CA GLY A 34 -18.47 12.05 -3.43
C GLY A 34 -16.97 12.11 -3.16
N GLY A 35 -16.57 12.12 -1.88
CA GLY A 35 -15.16 12.09 -1.47
C GLY A 35 -14.45 10.80 -1.85
N SER A 36 -15.13 9.65 -1.72
CA SER A 36 -14.60 8.35 -2.13
C SER A 36 -14.34 8.27 -3.63
N ILE A 37 -15.25 8.81 -4.46
CA ILE A 37 -15.06 8.88 -5.91
C ILE A 37 -13.85 9.77 -6.27
N VAL A 38 -13.73 10.94 -5.63
CA VAL A 38 -12.57 11.84 -5.82
C VAL A 38 -11.25 11.15 -5.43
N MET A 39 -11.27 10.32 -4.39
CA MET A 39 -10.09 9.55 -3.99
C MET A 39 -9.79 8.40 -4.94
N LEU A 40 -10.80 7.71 -5.46
CA LEU A 40 -10.62 6.64 -6.43
C LEU A 40 -10.02 7.16 -7.74
N LEU A 41 -10.60 8.23 -8.30
CA LEU A 41 -10.08 8.87 -9.51
C LEU A 41 -8.67 9.45 -9.27
N GLY A 42 -8.47 10.07 -8.11
CA GLY A 42 -7.18 10.61 -7.71
C GLY A 42 -6.09 9.55 -7.56
N SER A 43 -6.39 8.43 -6.91
CA SER A 43 -5.45 7.32 -6.72
C SER A 43 -5.14 6.62 -8.06
N GLY A 44 -6.12 6.48 -8.94
CA GLY A 44 -5.92 6.02 -10.32
C GLY A 44 -4.95 6.91 -11.08
N LEU A 45 -5.18 8.24 -11.07
CA LEU A 45 -4.29 9.20 -11.70
C LEU A 45 -2.87 9.17 -11.11
N VAL A 46 -2.74 9.07 -9.79
CA VAL A 46 -1.45 8.95 -9.10
C VAL A 46 -0.72 7.67 -9.51
N ALA A 47 -1.43 6.54 -9.62
CA ALA A 47 -0.87 5.28 -10.11
C ALA A 47 -0.38 5.42 -11.56
N SER A 48 -1.16 6.06 -12.44
CA SER A 48 -0.77 6.33 -13.83
C SER A 48 0.47 7.21 -13.93
N ILE A 49 0.56 8.29 -13.13
CA ILE A 49 1.73 9.18 -13.10
C ILE A 49 2.96 8.43 -12.57
N ASN A 50 2.80 7.61 -11.52
CA ASN A 50 3.90 6.80 -10.98
C ASN A 50 4.36 5.71 -11.96
N PHE A 51 3.45 5.11 -12.72
CA PHE A 51 3.78 4.21 -13.80
C PHE A 51 4.55 4.94 -14.90
N GLY A 52 4.07 6.12 -15.31
CA GLY A 52 4.75 7.01 -16.26
C GLY A 52 6.15 7.41 -15.81
N PHE A 53 6.36 7.68 -14.51
CA PHE A 53 7.69 7.93 -13.94
C PHE A 53 8.61 6.73 -14.15
N ASN A 54 8.19 5.52 -13.80
CA ASN A 54 9.03 4.33 -13.96
C ASN A 54 9.33 4.04 -15.43
N VAL A 55 8.34 4.19 -16.32
CA VAL A 55 8.50 4.04 -17.76
C VAL A 55 9.49 5.06 -18.33
N SER A 56 9.35 6.33 -17.95
CA SER A 56 10.24 7.40 -18.41
C SER A 56 11.67 7.15 -17.95
N MET A 57 11.86 6.79 -16.68
CA MET A 57 13.19 6.48 -16.14
C MET A 57 13.80 5.23 -16.79
N ALA A 58 12.99 4.22 -17.11
CA ALA A 58 13.45 3.03 -17.83
C ALA A 58 13.96 3.39 -19.23
N ARG A 59 13.21 4.21 -19.99
CA ARG A 59 13.59 4.62 -21.34
C ARG A 59 14.79 5.54 -21.40
N LEU A 60 14.85 6.54 -20.51
CA LEU A 60 15.91 7.55 -20.53
C LEU A 60 17.27 7.00 -20.10
N LEU A 61 17.29 5.99 -19.22
CA LEU A 61 18.52 5.54 -18.57
C LEU A 61 18.95 4.12 -18.96
N GLY A 62 18.07 3.34 -19.59
CA GLY A 62 18.30 1.94 -19.91
C GLY A 62 18.30 1.03 -18.68
N PRO A 63 18.44 -0.29 -18.88
CA PRO A 63 18.19 -1.31 -17.85
C PRO A 63 19.13 -1.19 -16.63
N ALA A 64 20.43 -0.99 -16.85
CA ALA A 64 21.41 -1.01 -15.76
C ALA A 64 21.22 0.15 -14.75
N LEU A 65 20.95 1.36 -15.25
CA LEU A 65 20.71 2.53 -14.42
C LEU A 65 19.27 2.54 -13.86
N PHE A 66 18.28 2.08 -14.63
CA PHE A 66 16.92 1.89 -14.15
C PHE A 66 16.86 0.96 -12.94
N ALA A 67 17.69 -0.08 -12.90
CA ALA A 67 17.78 -0.98 -11.74
C ALA A 67 18.14 -0.25 -10.43
N GLN A 68 18.92 0.83 -10.50
CA GLN A 68 19.25 1.64 -9.32
C GLN A 68 18.04 2.44 -8.84
N ILE A 69 17.28 3.03 -9.77
CA ILE A 69 16.05 3.77 -9.47
C ILE A 69 14.99 2.81 -8.92
N ALA A 70 14.81 1.66 -9.55
CA ALA A 70 13.88 0.64 -9.10
C ALA A 70 14.20 0.18 -7.67
N ALA A 71 15.48 0.01 -7.33
CA ALA A 71 15.90 -0.30 -5.96
C ALA A 71 15.52 0.81 -4.97
N VAL A 72 15.74 2.09 -5.30
CA VAL A 72 15.36 3.22 -4.44
C VAL A 72 13.83 3.35 -4.30
N VAL A 73 13.07 3.17 -5.38
CA VAL A 73 11.60 3.12 -5.33
C VAL A 73 11.13 1.95 -4.47
N THR A 74 11.83 0.83 -4.52
CA THR A 74 11.53 -0.34 -3.70
C THR A 74 11.85 -0.08 -2.22
N LEU A 75 12.95 0.60 -1.90
CA LEU A 75 13.24 1.08 -0.54
C LEU A 75 12.16 2.06 -0.04
N LEU A 76 11.68 2.96 -0.90
CA LEU A 76 10.57 3.86 -0.59
C LEU A 76 9.30 3.07 -0.28
N MET A 77 9.00 2.03 -1.06
CA MET A 77 7.87 1.14 -0.81
C MET A 77 8.03 0.40 0.52
N LEU A 78 9.23 -0.11 0.85
CA LEU A 78 9.55 -0.71 2.15
C LEU A 78 9.26 0.25 3.32
N LEU A 79 9.73 1.49 3.22
CA LEU A 79 9.52 2.53 4.23
C LEU A 79 8.08 3.08 4.26
N SER A 80 7.29 2.87 3.21
CA SER A 80 5.89 3.30 3.17
C SER A 80 5.03 2.64 4.23
N SER A 81 5.39 1.42 4.68
CA SER A 81 4.72 0.73 5.78
C SER A 81 4.65 1.57 7.06
N VAL A 82 5.75 2.25 7.40
CA VAL A 82 5.81 3.16 8.56
C VAL A 82 4.93 4.38 8.34
N SER A 83 5.06 5.05 7.18
CA SER A 83 4.29 6.25 6.86
C SER A 83 2.77 5.99 6.81
N LEU A 84 2.36 4.88 6.18
CA LEU A 84 0.95 4.44 6.09
C LEU A 84 0.37 4.10 7.46
N SER A 85 1.17 3.53 8.35
CA SER A 85 0.73 3.24 9.73
C SER A 85 0.44 4.54 10.49
N PHE A 86 1.34 5.52 10.41
CA PHE A 86 1.11 6.85 10.98
C PHE A 86 -0.10 7.55 10.36
N GLN A 87 -0.27 7.44 9.04
CA GLN A 87 -1.43 7.96 8.32
C GLN A 87 -2.74 7.35 8.84
N MET A 88 -2.82 6.03 8.95
CA MET A 88 -4.01 5.32 9.40
C MET A 88 -4.35 5.63 10.87
N VAL A 89 -3.35 5.60 11.76
CA VAL A 89 -3.53 5.94 13.18
C VAL A 89 -4.00 7.39 13.31
N CYS A 90 -3.35 8.33 12.62
CA CYS A 90 -3.76 9.73 12.65
C CYS A 90 -5.20 9.92 12.13
N ALA A 91 -5.55 9.30 11.00
CA ALA A 91 -6.90 9.38 10.45
C ALA A 91 -7.95 8.88 11.47
N LYS A 92 -7.68 7.75 12.11
CA LYS A 92 -8.58 7.15 13.10
C LYS A 92 -8.77 8.04 14.32
N PHE A 93 -7.69 8.51 14.94
CA PHE A 93 -7.79 9.31 16.17
C PHE A 93 -8.29 10.73 15.91
N VAL A 94 -8.00 11.33 14.74
CA VAL A 94 -8.61 12.60 14.33
C VAL A 94 -10.11 12.42 14.08
N ALA A 95 -10.56 11.31 13.49
CA ALA A 95 -11.99 11.05 13.28
C ALA A 95 -12.76 10.75 14.58
N ARG A 96 -12.10 10.14 15.58
CA ARG A 96 -12.73 9.76 16.87
C ARG A 96 -12.93 10.90 17.85
N ASN A 97 -12.10 11.94 17.79
CA ASN A 97 -12.24 13.09 18.68
C ASN A 97 -13.30 14.05 18.14
N ALA A 98 -14.21 14.52 18.99
CA ALA A 98 -15.33 15.37 18.56
C ALA A 98 -14.93 16.83 18.35
N THR A 99 -14.15 17.39 19.28
CA THR A 99 -13.79 18.81 19.30
C THR A 99 -12.58 19.14 18.43
N THR A 100 -12.57 20.34 17.85
CA THR A 100 -11.46 20.81 17.00
C THR A 100 -10.13 20.88 17.75
N SER A 101 -10.16 21.28 19.03
CA SER A 101 -8.98 21.34 19.91
C SER A 101 -8.37 19.95 20.13
N SER A 102 -9.19 18.94 20.43
CA SER A 102 -8.71 17.55 20.61
C SER A 102 -8.16 16.93 19.32
N LYS A 103 -8.76 17.23 18.16
CA LYS A 103 -8.21 16.82 16.84
C LYS A 103 -6.83 17.43 16.59
N LEU A 104 -6.67 18.71 16.90
CA LEU A 104 -5.41 19.44 16.74
C LEU A 104 -4.33 18.90 17.69
N ALA A 105 -4.68 18.61 18.95
CA ALA A 105 -3.78 18.03 19.93
C ALA A 105 -3.24 16.66 19.48
N VAL A 106 -4.11 15.76 19.03
CA VAL A 106 -3.75 14.45 18.45
C VAL A 106 -2.80 14.62 17.27
N PHE A 107 -3.13 15.53 16.34
CA PHE A 107 -2.31 15.79 15.17
C PHE A 107 -0.91 16.29 15.56
N HIS A 108 -0.80 17.22 16.51
CA HIS A 108 0.48 17.73 16.97
C HIS A 108 1.34 16.67 17.68
N ASP A 109 0.74 15.85 18.55
CA ASP A 109 1.44 14.75 19.21
C ASP A 109 1.99 13.72 18.21
N LEU A 110 1.14 13.24 17.30
CA LEU A 110 1.55 12.30 16.26
C LEU A 110 2.56 12.90 15.29
N ARG A 111 2.42 14.18 14.94
CA ARG A 111 3.38 14.87 14.07
C ARG A 111 4.75 14.96 14.74
N ARG A 112 4.81 15.29 16.04
CA ARG A 112 6.07 15.31 16.80
C ARG A 112 6.75 13.95 16.78
N LYS A 113 6.01 12.87 17.09
CA LYS A 113 6.51 11.49 17.03
C LYS A 113 6.97 11.11 15.63
N ALA A 114 6.22 11.48 14.59
CA ALA A 114 6.58 11.23 13.20
C ALA A 114 7.86 11.93 12.76
N TRP A 115 8.13 13.14 13.24
CA TRP A 115 9.41 13.83 13.00
C TRP A 115 10.58 13.11 13.66
N ILE A 116 10.42 12.64 14.90
CA ILE A 116 11.45 11.85 15.59
C ILE A 116 11.73 10.57 14.81
N VAL A 117 10.69 9.83 14.42
CA VAL A 117 10.83 8.59 13.65
C VAL A 117 11.43 8.86 12.26
N GLY A 118 10.97 9.90 11.55
CA GLY A 118 11.51 10.29 10.24
C GLY A 118 12.99 10.66 10.31
N ALA A 119 13.38 11.46 11.31
CA ALA A 119 14.79 11.81 11.56
C ALA A 119 15.63 10.58 11.93
N ALA A 120 15.11 9.69 12.79
CA ALA A 120 15.79 8.45 13.15
C ALA A 120 16.02 7.54 11.93
N ILE A 121 15.02 7.38 11.06
CA ILE A 121 15.14 6.64 9.80
C ILE A 121 16.19 7.29 8.89
N ALA A 122 16.15 8.61 8.71
CA ALA A 122 17.10 9.34 7.88
C ALA A 122 18.55 9.21 8.40
N ILE A 123 18.75 9.33 9.71
CA ILE A 123 20.06 9.12 10.36
C ILE A 123 20.53 7.68 10.15
N ALA A 124 19.67 6.69 10.40
CA ALA A 124 19.99 5.29 10.20
C ALA A 124 20.40 4.98 8.75
N LEU A 125 19.64 5.49 7.77
CA LEU A 125 19.98 5.34 6.34
C LEU A 125 21.30 6.06 5.98
N THR A 126 21.56 7.23 6.56
CA THR A 126 22.79 7.99 6.29
C THR A 126 24.02 7.29 6.86
N ILE A 127 23.92 6.74 8.07
CA ILE A 127 24.98 5.93 8.70
C ILE A 127 25.19 4.65 7.90
N ALA A 128 24.11 3.98 7.51
CA ALA A 128 24.13 2.72 6.75
C ALA A 128 24.30 2.92 5.24
N LYS A 129 24.59 4.13 4.74
CA LYS A 129 24.60 4.40 3.29
C LYS A 129 25.58 3.52 2.51
N ARG A 130 26.77 3.25 3.09
CA ARG A 130 27.81 2.41 2.48
C ARG A 130 27.41 0.93 2.44
N PRO A 131 27.04 0.29 3.57
CA PRO A 131 26.62 -1.12 3.53
C PRO A 131 25.37 -1.33 2.67
N ILE A 132 24.40 -0.41 2.70
CA ILE A 132 23.22 -0.48 1.83
C ILE A 132 23.62 -0.39 0.35
N ALA A 133 24.46 0.57 -0.03
CA ALA A 133 24.91 0.73 -1.41
C ALA A 133 25.73 -0.47 -1.91
N GLN A 134 26.58 -1.04 -1.06
CA GLN A 134 27.34 -2.26 -1.36
C GLN A 134 26.42 -3.47 -1.53
N TYR A 135 25.48 -3.66 -0.61
CA TYR A 135 24.49 -4.74 -0.66
C TYR A 135 23.66 -4.64 -1.95
N LEU A 136 23.18 -3.44 -2.30
CA LEU A 136 22.39 -3.21 -3.50
C LEU A 136 23.23 -3.01 -4.78
N ARG A 137 24.56 -3.18 -4.72
CA ARG A 137 25.47 -2.95 -5.86
C ARG A 137 25.17 -1.63 -6.59
N MET A 138 24.98 -0.55 -5.82
CA MET A 138 24.73 0.79 -6.36
C MET A 138 26.05 1.42 -6.79
N SER A 139 26.00 2.28 -7.82
CA SER A 139 27.20 2.95 -8.31
C SER A 139 27.73 4.02 -7.35
N ASP A 140 26.85 4.63 -6.56
CA ASP A 140 27.20 5.68 -5.61
C ASP A 140 26.37 5.59 -4.31
N SER A 141 27.06 5.60 -3.16
CA SER A 141 26.44 5.63 -1.83
C SER A 141 25.72 6.94 -1.53
N TRP A 142 26.03 8.02 -2.26
CA TRP A 142 25.36 9.30 -2.11
C TRP A 142 23.90 9.26 -2.55
N LEU A 143 23.52 8.32 -3.42
CA LEU A 143 22.11 8.04 -3.75
C LEU A 143 21.30 7.74 -2.48
N ILE A 144 21.84 6.95 -1.56
CA ILE A 144 21.19 6.63 -0.29
C ILE A 144 21.13 7.85 0.63
N ALA A 145 22.14 8.71 0.61
CA ALA A 145 22.15 9.93 1.42
C ALA A 145 21.08 10.95 0.95
N VAL A 146 20.96 11.17 -0.37
CA VAL A 146 19.92 12.05 -0.95
C VAL A 146 18.53 11.46 -0.72
N PHE A 147 18.39 10.14 -0.83
CA PHE A 147 17.15 9.44 -0.48
C PHE A 147 16.79 9.63 1.01
N ALA A 148 17.77 9.46 1.91
CA ALA A 148 17.58 9.63 3.35
C ALA A 148 17.07 11.03 3.72
N LEU A 149 17.54 12.07 3.03
CA LEU A 149 17.05 13.44 3.22
C LEU A 149 15.53 13.52 3.01
N GLY A 150 15.01 12.95 1.91
CA GLY A 150 13.58 12.88 1.64
C GLY A 150 12.81 12.07 2.69
N MET A 151 13.42 10.98 3.20
CA MET A 151 12.79 10.10 4.19
C MET A 151 12.57 10.78 5.54
N THR A 152 13.33 11.84 5.86
CA THR A 152 13.08 12.70 7.02
C THR A 152 11.64 13.22 7.05
N PHE A 153 11.09 13.55 5.88
CA PHE A 153 9.77 14.19 5.73
C PHE A 153 8.66 13.18 5.40
N TYR A 154 9.00 11.93 5.07
CA TYR A 154 8.03 10.96 4.56
C TYR A 154 7.03 10.48 5.62
N THR A 155 7.48 10.22 6.85
CA THR A 155 6.58 9.85 7.96
C THR A 155 5.72 11.03 8.43
N PRO A 156 6.27 12.26 8.62
CA PRO A 156 5.45 13.45 8.86
C PRO A 156 4.40 13.73 7.77
N LEU A 157 4.74 13.50 6.50
CA LEU A 157 3.80 13.59 5.40
C LEU A 157 2.64 12.58 5.55
N GLY A 158 2.92 11.37 6.01
CA GLY A 158 1.90 10.38 6.37
C GLY A 158 0.92 10.90 7.42
N VAL A 159 1.40 11.51 8.50
CA VAL A 159 0.53 12.13 9.54
C VAL A 159 -0.32 13.26 8.95
N LYS A 160 0.27 14.11 8.11
CA LYS A 160 -0.47 15.19 7.42
C LYS A 160 -1.60 14.63 6.55
N ARG A 161 -1.35 13.56 5.81
CA ARG A 161 -2.35 12.85 5.01
C ARG A 161 -3.41 12.19 5.88
N GLY A 162 -3.00 11.63 7.01
CA GLY A 162 -3.90 11.05 8.00
C GLY A 162 -4.86 12.08 8.57
N ASN A 163 -4.39 13.30 8.86
CA ASN A 163 -5.24 14.40 9.30
C ASN A 163 -6.29 14.77 8.24
N MET A 164 -5.89 14.94 6.97
CA MET A 164 -6.84 15.19 5.87
C MET A 164 -7.86 14.06 5.72
N GLN A 165 -7.42 12.81 5.87
CA GLN A 165 -8.27 11.63 5.79
C GLN A 165 -9.27 11.56 6.97
N GLY A 166 -8.82 11.83 8.19
CA GLY A 166 -9.66 11.84 9.40
C GLY A 166 -10.69 12.97 9.41
N LEU A 167 -10.38 14.10 8.76
CA LEU A 167 -11.31 15.21 8.54
C LEU A 167 -12.22 15.01 7.31
N CYS A 168 -12.15 13.86 6.64
CA CYS A 168 -12.89 13.56 5.40
C CYS A 168 -12.63 14.57 4.26
N GLN A 169 -11.44 15.18 4.22
CA GLN A 169 -11.03 16.17 3.21
C GLN A 169 -10.36 15.48 2.02
N PHE A 170 -11.09 14.53 1.42
CA PHE A 170 -10.64 13.66 0.35
C PHE A 170 -10.13 14.42 -0.89
N GLY A 171 -10.71 15.58 -1.21
CA GLY A 171 -10.22 16.43 -2.30
C GLY A 171 -8.84 17.05 -2.03
N ALA A 172 -8.57 17.49 -0.79
CA ALA A 172 -7.26 18.01 -0.42
C ALA A 172 -6.20 16.90 -0.39
N LEU A 173 -6.59 15.71 0.10
CA LEU A 173 -5.74 14.52 0.11
C LEU A 173 -5.38 14.07 -1.32
N SER A 174 -6.38 13.99 -2.21
CA SER A 174 -6.21 13.67 -3.63
C SER A 174 -5.22 14.61 -4.32
N ARG A 175 -5.44 15.94 -4.17
CA ARG A 175 -4.52 16.96 -4.71
C ARG A 175 -3.11 16.82 -4.16
N ASN A 176 -2.95 16.50 -2.88
CA ASN A 176 -1.62 16.32 -2.29
C ASN A 176 -0.87 15.12 -2.91
N TYR A 177 -1.53 13.98 -3.13
CA TYR A 177 -0.92 12.84 -3.81
C TYR A 177 -0.60 13.14 -5.28
N ILE A 178 -1.52 13.77 -6.02
CA ILE A 178 -1.32 14.12 -7.43
C ILE A 178 -0.15 15.08 -7.59
N LEU A 179 -0.04 16.11 -6.74
CA LEU A 179 1.05 17.07 -6.79
C LEU A 179 2.41 16.43 -6.44
N GLU A 180 2.46 15.50 -5.48
CA GLU A 180 3.68 14.72 -5.22
C GLU A 180 4.08 13.91 -6.47
N ALA A 181 3.14 13.15 -7.05
CA ALA A 181 3.44 12.29 -8.20
C ALA A 181 3.86 13.12 -9.44
N ALA A 182 3.13 14.20 -9.72
CA ALA A 182 3.39 15.07 -10.87
C ALA A 182 4.73 15.82 -10.72
N SER A 183 5.01 16.38 -9.53
CA SER A 183 6.30 17.03 -9.26
C SER A 183 7.45 16.04 -9.37
N LYS A 184 7.29 14.81 -8.85
CA LYS A 184 8.29 13.75 -8.99
C LYS A 184 8.61 13.45 -10.45
N LEU A 185 7.58 13.24 -11.28
CA LEU A 185 7.75 12.95 -12.70
C LEU A 185 8.44 14.12 -13.42
N ALA A 186 7.94 15.35 -13.24
CA ALA A 186 8.47 16.53 -13.90
C ALA A 186 9.93 16.80 -13.50
N LEU A 187 10.23 16.79 -12.20
CA LEU A 187 11.58 17.00 -11.68
C LEU A 187 12.53 15.89 -12.14
N ALA A 188 12.08 14.63 -12.19
CA ALA A 188 12.92 13.54 -12.62
C ALA A 188 13.30 13.66 -14.10
N ILE A 189 12.33 13.94 -14.97
CA ILE A 189 12.60 14.16 -16.39
C ILE A 189 13.60 15.31 -16.56
N VAL A 190 13.32 16.48 -15.96
CA VAL A 190 14.20 17.65 -16.08
C VAL A 190 15.62 17.37 -15.58
N LEU A 191 15.77 16.79 -14.39
CA LEU A 191 17.09 16.53 -13.82
C LEU A 191 17.87 15.44 -14.57
N VAL A 192 17.19 14.41 -15.08
CA VAL A 192 17.84 13.36 -15.88
C VAL A 192 18.32 13.92 -17.22
N GLU A 193 17.50 14.69 -17.92
CA GLU A 193 17.85 15.34 -19.20
C GLU A 193 18.97 16.37 -19.05
N LEU A 194 19.06 17.05 -17.90
CA LEU A 194 20.19 17.92 -17.55
C LEU A 194 21.50 17.16 -17.25
N GLY A 195 21.50 15.83 -17.34
CA GLY A 195 22.68 14.99 -17.18
C GLY A 195 22.97 14.53 -15.74
N TYR A 196 22.08 14.80 -14.78
CA TYR A 196 22.26 14.30 -13.39
C TYR A 196 21.96 12.80 -13.24
N GLY A 197 21.47 12.13 -14.29
CA GLY A 197 21.27 10.68 -14.33
C GLY A 197 20.46 10.13 -13.15
N VAL A 198 20.93 9.03 -12.56
CA VAL A 198 20.27 8.37 -11.41
C VAL A 198 20.15 9.30 -10.19
N MET A 199 21.15 10.16 -9.96
CA MET A 199 21.12 11.12 -8.85
C MET A 199 19.98 12.12 -9.02
N GLY A 200 19.75 12.60 -10.25
CA GLY A 200 18.62 13.47 -10.57
C GLY A 200 17.26 12.82 -10.26
N ALA A 201 17.08 11.56 -10.65
CA ALA A 201 15.85 10.82 -10.36
C ALA A 201 15.62 10.59 -8.86
N VAL A 202 16.66 10.24 -8.11
CA VAL A 202 16.58 10.06 -6.64
C VAL A 202 16.32 11.40 -5.95
N GLY A 203 16.99 12.46 -6.39
CA GLY A 203 16.75 13.83 -5.95
C GLY A 203 15.31 14.27 -6.19
N ALA A 204 14.73 13.93 -7.34
CA ALA A 204 13.33 14.22 -7.65
C ALA A 204 12.33 13.50 -6.73
N ILE A 205 12.61 12.24 -6.35
CA ILE A 205 11.81 11.51 -5.35
C ILE A 205 11.85 12.23 -3.99
N SER A 206 13.03 12.63 -3.52
CA SER A 206 13.16 13.35 -2.25
C SER A 206 12.51 14.74 -2.29
N ALA A 207 12.72 15.46 -3.39
CA ALA A 207 12.17 16.79 -3.61
C ALA A 207 10.63 16.79 -3.73
N SER A 208 10.04 15.75 -4.33
CA SER A 208 8.57 15.65 -4.43
C SER A 208 7.92 15.46 -3.06
N ILE A 209 8.54 14.69 -2.16
CA ILE A 209 8.07 14.53 -0.78
C ILE A 209 8.15 15.86 -0.04
N LEU A 210 9.23 16.62 -0.24
CA LEU A 210 9.40 17.95 0.33
C LEU A 210 8.35 18.94 -0.21
N ALA A 211 8.10 18.94 -1.51
CA ALA A 211 7.04 19.74 -2.11
C ALA A 211 5.66 19.37 -1.52
N ALA A 212 5.38 18.07 -1.37
CA ALA A 212 4.13 17.56 -0.82
C ALA A 212 3.91 17.96 0.65
N ILE A 213 4.97 18.04 1.47
CA ILE A 213 4.85 18.49 2.87
C ILE A 213 4.65 20.00 2.98
N LEU A 214 5.21 20.80 2.07
CA LEU A 214 5.09 22.26 2.08
C LEU A 214 3.73 22.80 1.61
N ILE A 215 3.00 22.06 0.76
CA ILE A 215 1.65 22.46 0.33
C ILE A 215 0.75 22.69 1.56
N PRO A 216 0.16 23.88 1.77
CA PRO A 216 -0.63 24.14 2.96
C PRO A 216 -1.74 23.10 3.16
N GLY A 217 -1.82 22.56 4.37
CA GLY A 217 -2.98 21.78 4.79
C GLY A 217 -4.21 22.68 4.90
N PRO A 218 -5.42 22.11 4.87
CA PRO A 218 -6.64 22.86 5.16
C PRO A 218 -6.52 23.51 6.54
N ARG A 219 -6.83 24.81 6.60
CA ARG A 219 -6.81 25.59 7.84
C ARG A 219 -7.83 25.00 8.80
N VAL A 220 -7.37 24.23 9.78
CA VAL A 220 -8.11 24.07 11.01
C VAL A 220 -8.04 25.46 11.64
N LEU A 221 -9.15 26.20 11.56
CA LEU A 221 -9.30 27.50 12.23
C LEU A 221 -8.71 27.35 13.63
N ALA A 222 -7.70 28.19 13.92
CA ALA A 222 -6.97 28.15 15.17
C ALA A 222 -7.99 28.12 16.31
N ALA A 223 -8.07 26.99 17.01
CA ALA A 223 -8.87 26.91 18.21
C ALA A 223 -8.19 27.86 19.21
N THR A 224 -8.85 28.98 19.48
CA THR A 224 -8.39 30.00 20.43
C THR A 224 -8.42 29.49 21.87
N ASP A 225 -9.12 28.38 22.13
CA ASP A 225 -9.16 27.73 23.44
C ASP A 225 -8.55 26.32 23.38
N LEU A 226 -7.28 26.24 23.74
CA LEU A 226 -6.62 24.99 24.13
C LEU A 226 -7.05 24.66 25.58
N GLY A 227 -8.35 24.41 25.77
CA GLY A 227 -8.84 23.83 27.02
C GLY A 227 -8.27 22.42 27.19
N THR A 228 -7.93 22.06 28.43
CA THR A 228 -7.53 20.72 28.85
C THR A 228 -8.71 19.74 28.79
N GLU A 229 -9.32 19.58 27.62
CA GLU A 229 -10.35 18.56 27.40
C GLU A 229 -9.72 17.17 27.24
N GLU A 230 -10.45 16.13 27.66
CA GLU A 230 -10.04 14.73 27.55
C GLU A 230 -9.83 14.34 26.07
N MET A 231 -8.56 14.33 25.65
CA MET A 231 -8.12 13.76 24.38
C MET A 231 -8.08 12.23 24.51
N ILE A 232 -8.63 11.52 23.52
CA ILE A 232 -8.37 10.08 23.39
C ILE A 232 -7.01 9.92 22.69
N PRO A 233 -5.95 9.48 23.41
CA PRO A 233 -4.63 9.35 22.82
C PRO A 233 -4.59 8.18 21.84
N ALA A 234 -3.66 8.27 20.88
CA ALA A 234 -3.39 7.17 19.98
C ALA A 234 -2.96 5.92 20.77
N SER A 235 -3.71 4.83 20.65
CA SER A 235 -3.38 3.55 21.27
C SER A 235 -2.15 2.94 20.60
N PHE A 236 -1.13 2.63 21.41
CA PHE A 236 0.10 2.02 20.96
C PHE A 236 -0.13 0.63 20.33
N GLY A 237 -1.05 -0.16 20.89
CA GLY A 237 -1.36 -1.51 20.39
C GLY A 237 -1.99 -1.50 19.00
N GLU A 238 -2.89 -0.55 18.73
CA GLU A 238 -3.53 -0.42 17.41
C GLU A 238 -2.52 0.05 16.35
N GLY A 239 -1.58 0.92 16.74
CA GLY A 239 -0.49 1.36 15.86
C GLY A 239 0.45 0.21 15.48
N ILE A 240 0.84 -0.64 16.44
CA ILE A 240 1.66 -1.83 16.17
C ILE A 240 0.96 -2.79 15.23
N GLN A 241 -0.33 -3.05 15.44
CA GLN A 241 -1.07 -3.98 14.58
C GLN A 241 -1.12 -3.51 13.13
N ALA A 242 -1.32 -2.21 12.90
CA ALA A 242 -1.27 -1.62 11.56
C ALA A 242 0.13 -1.75 10.93
N ILE A 243 1.19 -1.49 11.71
CA ILE A 243 2.58 -1.63 11.27
C ILE A 243 2.88 -3.06 10.82
N VAL A 244 2.53 -4.06 11.64
CA VAL A 244 2.79 -5.48 11.33
C VAL A 244 2.08 -5.89 10.04
N PHE A 245 0.82 -5.48 9.86
CA PHE A 245 0.06 -5.74 8.64
C PHE A 245 0.74 -5.14 7.40
N PHE A 246 1.09 -3.85 7.46
CA PHE A 246 1.71 -3.17 6.33
C PHE A 246 3.11 -3.69 6.04
N ILE A 247 3.90 -4.06 7.04
CA ILE A 247 5.24 -4.66 6.83
C ILE A 247 5.12 -5.97 6.06
N GLY A 248 4.24 -6.89 6.48
CA GLY A 248 4.03 -8.15 5.76
C GLY A 248 3.57 -7.92 4.31
N GLN A 249 2.66 -6.97 4.11
CA GLN A 249 2.20 -6.60 2.77
C GLN A 249 3.29 -6.00 1.89
N VAL A 250 4.12 -5.15 2.47
CA VAL A 250 5.14 -4.45 1.71
C VAL A 250 6.30 -5.37 1.36
N ILE A 251 6.72 -6.27 2.27
CA ILE A 251 7.78 -7.26 2.01
C ILE A 251 7.36 -8.19 0.87
N ILE A 252 6.20 -8.85 0.95
CA ILE A 252 5.78 -9.84 -0.05
C ILE A 252 5.73 -9.29 -1.49
N ASN A 253 5.45 -7.99 -1.65
CA ASN A 253 5.27 -7.33 -2.94
C ASN A 253 6.54 -6.69 -3.53
N ASN A 254 7.62 -6.58 -2.73
CA ASN A 254 8.76 -5.73 -3.08
C ASN A 254 10.13 -6.34 -2.78
N ILE A 255 10.20 -7.33 -1.89
CA ILE A 255 11.50 -7.86 -1.43
C ILE A 255 12.26 -8.57 -2.56
N ASP A 256 11.53 -9.14 -3.52
CA ASP A 256 12.07 -9.76 -4.72
C ASP A 256 12.99 -8.81 -5.50
N ILE A 257 12.58 -7.55 -5.70
CA ILE A 257 13.40 -6.55 -6.42
C ILE A 257 14.71 -6.25 -5.67
N ILE A 258 14.68 -6.16 -4.33
CA ILE A 258 15.88 -5.93 -3.52
C ILE A 258 16.85 -7.11 -3.64
N LEU A 259 16.36 -8.33 -3.52
CA LEU A 259 17.18 -9.53 -3.59
C LEU A 259 17.76 -9.73 -4.99
N VAL A 260 16.98 -9.50 -6.04
CA VAL A 260 17.48 -9.56 -7.42
C VAL A 260 18.57 -8.51 -7.65
N LYS A 261 18.39 -7.29 -7.13
CA LYS A 261 19.41 -6.24 -7.22
C LYS A 261 20.71 -6.59 -6.48
N HIS A 262 20.61 -7.33 -5.38
CA HIS A 262 21.77 -7.82 -4.62
C HIS A 262 22.52 -8.94 -5.36
N PHE A 263 21.81 -9.95 -5.87
CA PHE A 263 22.44 -11.16 -6.43
C PHE A 263 22.88 -11.01 -7.89
N PHE A 264 22.12 -10.29 -8.72
CA PHE A 264 22.35 -10.21 -10.16
C PHE A 264 23.12 -8.96 -10.59
N THR A 265 23.54 -8.93 -11.85
CA THR A 265 24.14 -7.72 -12.46
C THR A 265 23.10 -6.60 -12.56
N ALA A 266 23.56 -5.35 -12.67
CA ALA A 266 22.67 -4.21 -12.76
C ALA A 266 21.70 -4.31 -13.95
N GLU A 267 22.15 -4.84 -15.09
CA GLU A 267 21.32 -5.02 -16.28
C GLU A 267 20.22 -6.06 -16.09
N LEU A 268 20.55 -7.25 -15.57
CA LEU A 268 19.57 -8.30 -15.27
C LEU A 268 18.54 -7.83 -14.21
N ALA A 269 18.99 -7.10 -13.20
CA ALA A 269 18.09 -6.49 -12.22
C ALA A 269 17.16 -5.43 -12.85
N GLY A 270 17.64 -4.73 -13.88
CA GLY A 270 16.86 -3.80 -14.68
C GLY A 270 15.75 -4.49 -15.46
N PHE A 271 16.06 -5.60 -16.13
CA PHE A 271 15.06 -6.44 -16.82
C PHE A 271 14.01 -6.97 -15.85
N TYR A 272 14.44 -7.45 -14.69
CA TYR A 272 13.51 -7.93 -13.65
C TYR A 272 12.60 -6.82 -13.14
N ALA A 273 13.15 -5.64 -12.83
CA ALA A 273 12.37 -4.49 -12.39
C ALA A 273 11.36 -4.01 -13.44
N ALA A 274 11.74 -4.09 -14.73
CA ALA A 274 10.87 -3.77 -15.85
C ALA A 274 9.67 -4.73 -15.94
N VAL A 275 9.92 -6.04 -15.84
CA VAL A 275 8.85 -7.04 -15.81
C VAL A 275 7.97 -6.87 -14.58
N ALA A 276 8.56 -6.59 -13.41
CA ALA A 276 7.81 -6.32 -12.18
C ALA A 276 6.90 -5.10 -12.31
N LEU A 277 7.37 -4.03 -12.97
CA LEU A 277 6.58 -2.84 -13.25
C LEU A 277 5.31 -3.17 -14.05
N VAL A 278 5.44 -3.95 -15.13
CA VAL A 278 4.29 -4.36 -15.96
C VAL A 278 3.38 -5.31 -15.20
N GLY A 279 3.94 -6.29 -14.48
CA GLY A 279 3.18 -7.27 -13.70
C GLY A 279 2.29 -6.63 -12.63
N ARG A 280 2.79 -5.59 -11.95
CA ARG A 280 2.05 -4.86 -10.90
C ARG A 280 0.76 -4.20 -11.40
N VAL A 281 0.62 -3.93 -12.70
CA VAL A 281 -0.63 -3.41 -13.27
C VAL A 281 -1.80 -4.37 -13.00
N LEU A 282 -1.56 -5.68 -13.10
CA LEU A 282 -2.56 -6.71 -12.78
C LEU A 282 -3.00 -6.63 -11.32
N TYR A 283 -2.05 -6.42 -10.40
CA TYR A 283 -2.36 -6.30 -8.97
C TYR A 283 -3.29 -5.09 -8.70
N PHE A 284 -3.02 -3.94 -9.32
CA PHE A 284 -3.88 -2.76 -9.16
C PHE A 284 -5.29 -2.96 -9.74
N ALA A 285 -5.39 -3.64 -10.88
CA ALA A 285 -6.68 -3.99 -11.48
C ALA A 285 -7.49 -4.92 -10.54
N ALA A 286 -6.84 -5.94 -9.97
CA ALA A 286 -7.47 -6.83 -9.01
C ALA A 286 -7.87 -6.11 -7.70
N TRP A 287 -7.01 -5.23 -7.18
CA TRP A 287 -7.28 -4.45 -5.97
C TRP A 287 -8.52 -3.57 -6.11
N SER A 288 -8.78 -3.03 -7.29
CA SER A 288 -9.98 -2.23 -7.57
C SER A 288 -11.26 -3.06 -7.35
N ILE A 289 -11.28 -4.31 -7.79
CA ILE A 289 -12.41 -5.23 -7.57
C ILE A 289 -12.53 -5.61 -6.09
N VAL A 290 -11.40 -5.94 -5.46
CA VAL A 290 -11.35 -6.29 -4.03
C VAL A 290 -11.90 -5.17 -3.15
N SER A 291 -11.50 -3.92 -3.42
CA SER A 291 -11.96 -2.76 -2.67
C SER A 291 -13.46 -2.48 -2.86
N ALA A 292 -13.99 -2.71 -4.06
CA ALA A 292 -15.43 -2.58 -4.34
C ALA A 292 -16.27 -3.69 -3.68
N MET A 293 -15.72 -4.91 -3.58
CA MET A 293 -16.38 -6.04 -2.92
C MET A 293 -16.46 -5.87 -1.41
N PHE A 294 -15.42 -5.28 -0.78
CA PHE A 294 -15.26 -5.29 0.67
C PHE A 294 -16.49 -4.80 1.46
N PRO A 295 -17.13 -3.66 1.14
CA PRO A 295 -18.32 -3.20 1.86
C PRO A 295 -19.52 -4.15 1.72
N ILE A 296 -19.68 -4.77 0.54
CA ILE A 296 -20.78 -5.69 0.24
C ILE A 296 -20.64 -6.97 1.06
N SER A 297 -19.43 -7.55 1.11
CA SER A 297 -19.16 -8.75 1.91
C SER A 297 -19.23 -8.50 3.42
N ALA A 298 -18.82 -7.31 3.88
CA ALA A 298 -18.91 -6.92 5.28
C ALA A 298 -20.37 -6.70 5.75
N ALA A 299 -21.26 -6.24 4.87
CA ALA A 299 -22.67 -5.99 5.19
C ALA A 299 -23.58 -7.23 5.06
N ALA A 300 -23.12 -8.29 4.40
CA ALA A 300 -23.88 -9.52 4.27
C ALA A 300 -24.10 -10.17 5.65
N LYS A 301 -25.33 -10.56 5.98
CA LYS A 301 -25.66 -11.20 7.27
C LYS A 301 -25.35 -12.69 7.27
N ASP A 302 -25.50 -13.35 6.14
CA ASP A 302 -25.27 -14.80 6.00
C ASP A 302 -23.84 -15.11 5.53
N ASP A 303 -23.36 -16.30 5.89
CA ASP A 303 -22.06 -16.86 5.48
C ASP A 303 -22.07 -17.35 4.02
N ASP A 304 -22.89 -16.71 3.16
CA ASP A 304 -23.09 -17.17 1.78
C ASP A 304 -21.82 -16.93 0.96
N THR A 305 -21.10 -18.03 0.72
CA THR A 305 -19.81 -18.06 0.02
C THR A 305 -19.95 -17.59 -1.44
N LYS A 306 -21.18 -17.45 -1.94
CA LYS A 306 -21.47 -16.91 -3.27
C LYS A 306 -21.01 -15.46 -3.44
N HIS A 307 -20.93 -14.67 -2.37
CA HIS A 307 -20.51 -13.26 -2.45
C HIS A 307 -19.01 -13.09 -2.79
N VAL A 308 -18.16 -14.08 -2.51
CA VAL A 308 -16.74 -14.05 -2.92
C VAL A 308 -16.51 -14.68 -4.30
N LEU A 309 -17.42 -15.55 -4.75
CA LEU A 309 -17.25 -16.31 -6.00
C LEU A 309 -17.21 -15.40 -7.23
N LEU A 310 -18.12 -14.42 -7.33
CA LEU A 310 -18.16 -13.50 -8.47
C LEU A 310 -16.87 -12.65 -8.57
N PRO A 311 -16.42 -11.95 -7.51
CA PRO A 311 -15.13 -11.24 -7.51
C PRO A 311 -13.94 -12.15 -7.83
N LEU A 312 -13.93 -13.38 -7.30
CA LEU A 312 -12.88 -14.35 -7.59
C LEU A 312 -12.86 -14.73 -9.09
N LEU A 313 -14.02 -14.98 -9.69
CA LEU A 313 -14.15 -15.28 -11.13
C LEU A 313 -13.75 -14.10 -12.01
N ILE A 314 -14.12 -12.87 -11.62
CA ILE A 314 -13.71 -11.66 -12.37
C ILE A 314 -12.19 -11.49 -12.29
N VAL A 315 -11.58 -11.60 -11.11
CA VAL A 315 -10.12 -11.49 -10.95
C VAL A 315 -9.39 -12.63 -11.67
N LEU A 316 -9.94 -13.84 -11.68
CA LEU A 316 -9.42 -14.96 -12.44
C LEU A 316 -9.47 -14.68 -13.95
N ALA A 317 -10.61 -14.21 -14.46
CA ALA A 317 -10.77 -13.88 -15.87
C ALA A 317 -9.81 -12.76 -16.31
N ILE A 318 -9.67 -11.70 -15.51
CA ILE A 318 -8.72 -10.61 -15.76
C ILE A 318 -7.28 -11.13 -15.73
N SER A 319 -6.94 -12.00 -14.78
CA SER A 319 -5.60 -12.58 -14.68
C SER A 319 -5.27 -13.44 -15.90
N ILE A 320 -6.18 -14.33 -16.32
CA ILE A 320 -6.01 -15.17 -17.50
C ILE A 320 -5.87 -14.30 -18.76
N ALA A 321 -6.75 -13.31 -18.94
CA ALA A 321 -6.70 -12.42 -20.09
C ALA A 321 -5.39 -11.62 -20.12
N PHE A 322 -4.98 -11.04 -18.99
CA PHE A 322 -3.76 -10.25 -18.88
C PHE A 322 -2.51 -11.11 -19.15
N ILE A 323 -2.39 -12.29 -18.51
CA ILE A 323 -1.28 -13.22 -18.74
C ILE A 323 -1.27 -13.70 -20.20
N GLY A 324 -2.45 -13.98 -20.78
CA GLY A 324 -2.59 -14.36 -22.18
C GLY A 324 -2.08 -13.29 -23.14
N VAL A 325 -2.45 -12.02 -22.93
CA VAL A 325 -1.95 -10.89 -23.74
C VAL A 325 -0.43 -10.77 -23.63
N LEU A 326 0.13 -10.87 -22.42
CA LEU A 326 1.58 -10.80 -22.21
C LEU A 326 2.33 -12.00 -22.81
N ALA A 327 1.70 -13.18 -22.86
CA ALA A 327 2.27 -14.38 -23.45
C ALA A 327 2.21 -14.36 -24.99
N LEU A 328 1.14 -13.81 -25.57
CA LEU A 328 0.94 -13.73 -27.02
C LEU A 328 1.73 -12.56 -27.66
N PHE A 329 1.88 -11.45 -26.94
CA PHE A 329 2.51 -10.23 -27.48
C PHE A 329 3.62 -9.65 -26.59
N PRO A 330 4.58 -10.46 -26.07
CA PRO A 330 5.59 -9.97 -25.12
C PRO A 330 6.47 -8.87 -25.71
N GLY A 331 6.96 -9.06 -26.94
CA GLY A 331 7.83 -8.08 -27.60
C GLY A 331 7.14 -6.76 -27.91
N PHE A 332 5.88 -6.79 -28.35
CA PHE A 332 5.10 -5.57 -28.57
C PHE A 332 4.94 -4.77 -27.28
N ILE A 333 4.59 -5.45 -26.17
CA ILE A 333 4.39 -4.79 -24.87
C ILE A 333 5.70 -4.20 -24.32
N ILE A 334 6.80 -4.97 -24.35
CA ILE A 334 8.10 -4.49 -23.88
C ILE A 334 8.58 -3.31 -24.73
N HIS A 335 8.52 -3.42 -26.06
CA HIS A 335 8.93 -2.33 -26.95
C HIS A 335 8.05 -1.09 -26.77
N LEU A 336 6.73 -1.27 -26.71
CA LEU A 336 5.77 -0.16 -26.55
C LEU A 336 5.92 0.55 -25.22
N ILE A 337 6.20 -0.16 -24.12
CA ILE A 337 6.25 0.42 -22.77
C ILE A 337 7.67 0.86 -22.43
N LEU A 338 8.67 0.01 -22.59
CA LEU A 338 10.03 0.19 -22.05
C LEU A 338 11.08 0.48 -23.13
N GLY A 339 10.82 0.14 -24.39
CA GLY A 339 11.75 0.32 -25.52
C GLY A 339 12.62 -0.91 -25.82
N GLU A 340 13.41 -0.82 -26.90
CA GLU A 340 14.20 -1.95 -27.43
C GLU A 340 15.28 -2.47 -26.47
N SER A 341 15.82 -1.61 -25.62
CA SER A 341 16.86 -1.98 -24.66
C SER A 341 16.40 -3.04 -23.65
N PHE A 342 15.10 -3.33 -23.55
CA PHE A 342 14.51 -4.29 -22.61
C PHE A 342 14.10 -5.61 -23.25
N ARG A 343 14.44 -5.87 -24.51
CA ARG A 343 14.05 -7.09 -25.25
C ARG A 343 14.33 -8.39 -24.50
N SER A 344 15.47 -8.47 -23.81
CA SER A 344 15.86 -9.65 -23.02
C SER A 344 14.93 -9.96 -21.83
N ALA A 345 14.05 -9.03 -21.46
CA ALA A 345 13.05 -9.21 -20.41
C ALA A 345 11.78 -9.94 -20.87
N GLU A 346 11.53 -10.01 -22.19
CA GLU A 346 10.32 -10.59 -22.79
C GLU A 346 9.93 -11.98 -22.25
N PRO A 347 10.84 -12.96 -22.12
CA PRO A 347 10.47 -14.32 -21.70
C PRO A 347 10.00 -14.41 -20.25
N LEU A 348 10.29 -13.39 -19.43
CA LEU A 348 9.95 -13.36 -18.01
C LEU A 348 8.58 -12.74 -17.74
N LEU A 349 8.00 -12.06 -18.74
CA LEU A 349 6.84 -11.18 -18.58
C LEU A 349 5.59 -11.93 -18.13
N SER A 350 5.22 -12.98 -18.87
CA SER A 350 4.05 -13.82 -18.55
C SER A 350 4.26 -14.60 -17.24
N LEU A 351 5.49 -15.00 -16.94
CA LEU A 351 5.83 -15.73 -15.73
C LEU A 351 5.64 -14.86 -14.47
N TYR A 352 6.13 -13.62 -14.49
CA TYR A 352 5.93 -12.70 -13.38
C TYR A 352 4.46 -12.28 -13.22
N ALA A 353 3.76 -12.07 -14.34
CA ALA A 353 2.34 -11.80 -14.33
C ALA A 353 1.54 -12.96 -13.72
N SER A 354 1.98 -14.20 -13.93
CA SER A 354 1.38 -15.40 -13.30
C SER A 354 1.55 -15.39 -11.79
N ALA A 355 2.75 -15.07 -11.29
CA ALA A 355 2.99 -14.90 -9.84
C ALA A 355 2.06 -13.83 -9.24
N THR A 356 1.92 -12.70 -9.94
CA THR A 356 1.07 -11.59 -9.52
C THR A 356 -0.41 -11.96 -9.55
N GLY A 357 -0.87 -12.71 -10.56
CA GLY A 357 -2.25 -13.18 -10.67
C GLY A 357 -2.63 -14.15 -9.54
N LEU A 358 -1.74 -15.08 -9.19
CA LEU A 358 -1.95 -15.99 -8.04
C LEU A 358 -2.03 -15.21 -6.71
N TYR A 359 -1.17 -14.21 -6.54
CA TYR A 359 -1.22 -13.34 -5.37
C TYR A 359 -2.53 -12.52 -5.33
N ALA A 360 -2.95 -11.97 -6.47
CA ALA A 360 -4.20 -11.22 -6.59
C ALA A 360 -5.43 -12.06 -6.18
N LEU A 361 -5.50 -13.32 -6.63
CA LEU A 361 -6.55 -14.26 -6.20
C LEU A 361 -6.50 -14.52 -4.69
N SER A 362 -5.29 -14.68 -4.14
CA SER A 362 -5.10 -14.85 -2.69
C SER A 362 -5.63 -13.64 -1.92
N VAL A 363 -5.36 -12.44 -2.42
CA VAL A 363 -5.81 -11.19 -1.80
C VAL A 363 -7.34 -11.07 -1.80
N VAL A 364 -8.04 -11.50 -2.87
CA VAL A 364 -9.52 -11.54 -2.87
C VAL A 364 -10.05 -12.36 -1.69
N LEU A 365 -9.54 -13.57 -1.51
CA LEU A 365 -9.99 -14.47 -0.44
C LEU A 365 -9.60 -13.95 0.95
N MET A 366 -8.38 -13.43 1.10
CA MET A 366 -7.93 -12.84 2.36
C MET A 366 -8.76 -11.64 2.78
N THR A 367 -9.08 -10.76 1.84
CA THR A 367 -9.89 -9.57 2.10
C THR A 367 -11.33 -9.94 2.44
N TYR A 368 -11.88 -10.98 1.81
CA TYR A 368 -13.17 -11.54 2.21
C TYR A 368 -13.13 -12.09 3.65
N GLU A 369 -12.14 -12.92 4.02
CA GLU A 369 -11.99 -13.42 5.39
C GLU A 369 -11.87 -12.27 6.41
N MET A 370 -11.06 -11.25 6.09
CA MET A 370 -10.91 -10.05 6.93
C MET A 370 -12.22 -9.27 7.09
N SER A 371 -13.10 -9.26 6.08
CA SER A 371 -14.39 -8.58 6.17
C SER A 371 -15.38 -9.27 7.10
N ARG A 372 -15.22 -10.59 7.31
CA ARG A 372 -16.17 -11.44 8.07
C ARG A 372 -15.67 -11.81 9.48
N LYS A 373 -14.36 -11.98 9.67
CA LYS A 373 -13.75 -12.43 10.93
C LYS A 373 -12.52 -11.58 11.27
N ILE A 374 -12.15 -11.56 12.56
CA ILE A 374 -10.83 -11.07 13.00
C ILE A 374 -9.80 -12.08 12.45
N ALA A 375 -9.29 -11.80 11.25
CA ALA A 375 -8.59 -12.80 10.45
C ALA A 375 -7.11 -12.93 10.81
N ASN A 376 -6.64 -14.17 10.94
CA ASN A 376 -5.23 -14.54 11.11
C ASN A 376 -4.43 -14.48 9.78
N THR A 377 -5.02 -13.92 8.71
CA THR A 377 -4.45 -13.90 7.35
C THR A 377 -3.20 -13.02 7.25
N GLY A 378 -3.08 -11.98 8.08
CA GLY A 378 -1.87 -11.15 8.14
C GLY A 378 -0.62 -11.92 8.61
N TRP A 379 -0.79 -12.85 9.57
CA TRP A 379 0.31 -13.71 10.02
C TRP A 379 0.76 -14.70 8.95
N LEU A 380 -0.19 -15.27 8.21
CA LEU A 380 0.12 -16.12 7.06
C LEU A 380 0.92 -15.34 6.01
N GLN A 381 0.54 -14.10 5.72
CA GLN A 381 1.27 -13.25 4.78
C GLN A 381 2.70 -12.95 5.25
N LEU A 382 2.89 -12.69 6.54
CA LEU A 382 4.22 -12.48 7.12
C LEU A 382 5.07 -13.76 7.05
N LEU A 383 4.49 -14.93 7.31
CA LEU A 383 5.15 -16.23 7.18
C LEU A 383 5.61 -16.48 5.74
N ILE A 384 4.72 -16.29 4.77
CA ILE A 384 5.05 -16.43 3.33
C ILE A 384 6.11 -15.40 2.91
N SER A 385 6.09 -14.20 3.46
CA SER A 385 7.12 -13.18 3.23
C SER A 385 8.50 -13.64 3.70
N GLY A 386 8.59 -14.22 4.90
CA GLY A 386 9.83 -14.81 5.42
C GLY A 386 10.32 -15.99 4.59
N ALA A 387 9.40 -16.88 4.18
CA ALA A 387 9.70 -17.99 3.29
C ALA A 387 10.21 -17.53 1.92
N LEU A 388 9.65 -16.44 1.38
CA LEU A 388 10.10 -15.83 0.12
C LEU A 388 11.55 -15.35 0.21
N VAL A 389 11.90 -14.65 1.30
CA VAL A 389 13.28 -14.22 1.53
C VAL A 389 14.20 -15.43 1.60
N PHE A 390 13.87 -16.41 2.43
CA PHE A 390 14.69 -17.60 2.62
C PHE A 390 14.89 -18.38 1.31
N LEU A 391 13.81 -18.65 0.57
CA LEU A 391 13.86 -19.43 -0.66
C LEU A 391 14.57 -18.71 -1.80
N ILE A 392 14.48 -17.37 -1.91
CA ILE A 392 15.28 -16.63 -2.90
C ILE A 392 16.76 -16.67 -2.51
N TYR A 393 17.09 -16.55 -1.22
CA TYR A 393 18.48 -16.70 -0.75
C TYR A 393 19.07 -18.08 -1.09
N THR A 394 18.28 -19.15 -1.11
CA THR A 394 18.75 -20.49 -1.47
C THR A 394 18.64 -20.80 -2.96
N PHE A 395 17.67 -20.24 -3.69
CA PHE A 395 17.35 -20.56 -5.08
C PHE A 395 17.33 -19.30 -5.98
N HIS A 396 18.51 -18.82 -6.41
CA HIS A 396 18.66 -17.63 -7.26
C HIS A 396 19.67 -17.79 -8.42
N SER A 397 19.82 -18.99 -8.99
CA SER A 397 20.74 -19.23 -10.12
C SER A 397 20.36 -18.49 -11.41
N SER A 398 19.08 -18.13 -11.58
CA SER A 398 18.59 -17.36 -12.73
C SER A 398 17.36 -16.53 -12.36
N LEU A 399 17.07 -15.47 -13.13
CA LEU A 399 15.86 -14.65 -12.94
C LEU A 399 14.58 -15.51 -13.02
N ARG A 400 14.55 -16.49 -13.93
CA ARG A 400 13.45 -17.44 -14.05
C ARG A 400 13.25 -18.23 -12.76
N GLN A 401 14.32 -18.70 -12.12
CA GLN A 401 14.24 -19.43 -10.86
C GLN A 401 13.63 -18.57 -9.74
N VAL A 402 14.02 -17.29 -9.64
CA VAL A 402 13.44 -16.36 -8.65
C VAL A 402 11.93 -16.22 -8.84
N ILE A 403 11.46 -16.05 -10.09
CA ILE A 403 10.02 -15.93 -10.36
C ILE A 403 9.30 -17.25 -10.09
N VAL A 404 9.90 -18.42 -10.40
CA VAL A 404 9.29 -19.73 -10.09
C VAL A 404 9.13 -19.92 -8.58
N VAL A 405 10.12 -19.53 -7.77
CA VAL A 405 9.99 -19.53 -6.29
C VAL A 405 8.80 -18.68 -5.86
N GLN A 406 8.64 -17.50 -6.45
CA GLN A 406 7.51 -16.61 -6.18
C GLN A 406 6.18 -17.26 -6.58
N ILE A 407 6.07 -17.86 -7.77
CA ILE A 407 4.87 -18.60 -8.23
C ILE A 407 4.50 -19.70 -7.25
N VAL A 408 5.46 -20.54 -6.85
CA VAL A 408 5.22 -21.65 -5.93
C VAL A 408 4.69 -21.15 -4.59
N LEU A 409 5.26 -20.06 -4.06
CA LEU A 409 4.81 -19.47 -2.81
C LEU A 409 3.44 -18.80 -2.92
N MET A 410 3.15 -18.10 -4.02
CA MET A 410 1.82 -17.50 -4.24
C MET A 410 0.75 -18.56 -4.48
N ALA A 411 1.09 -19.67 -5.15
CA ALA A 411 0.21 -20.82 -5.30
C ALA A 411 -0.06 -21.51 -3.95
N LEU A 412 0.97 -21.71 -3.14
CA LEU A 412 0.84 -22.25 -1.78
C LEU A 412 -0.04 -21.33 -0.91
N MET A 413 0.18 -20.02 -0.99
CA MET A 413 -0.63 -19.02 -0.28
C MET A 413 -2.10 -19.09 -0.71
N LEU A 414 -2.38 -19.13 -2.02
CA LEU A 414 -3.73 -19.29 -2.56
C LEU A 414 -4.39 -20.58 -2.04
N LEU A 415 -3.65 -21.68 -2.05
CA LEU A 415 -4.14 -22.98 -1.55
C LEU A 415 -4.48 -22.87 -0.05
N LEU A 416 -3.58 -22.36 0.79
CA LEU A 416 -3.79 -22.25 2.22
C LEU A 416 -4.99 -21.35 2.56
N VAL A 417 -5.14 -20.24 1.85
CA VAL A 417 -6.26 -19.31 2.04
C VAL A 417 -7.58 -19.91 1.52
N SER A 418 -7.56 -20.80 0.52
CA SER A 418 -8.77 -21.46 -0.01
C SER A 418 -9.32 -22.59 0.88
N LEU A 419 -8.49 -23.19 1.75
CA LEU A 419 -8.89 -24.35 2.58
C LEU A 419 -10.11 -24.11 3.48
N PRO A 420 -10.25 -22.99 4.21
CA PRO A 420 -11.44 -22.70 5.02
C PRO A 420 -12.73 -22.68 4.20
N PHE A 421 -12.67 -22.10 2.99
CA PHE A 421 -13.80 -22.00 2.06
C PHE A 421 -14.25 -23.36 1.55
N LEU A 422 -13.29 -24.21 1.14
CA LEU A 422 -13.57 -25.57 0.68
C LEU A 422 -14.22 -26.44 1.77
N ARG A 423 -13.81 -26.25 3.03
CA ARG A 423 -14.41 -26.93 4.19
C ARG A 423 -15.84 -26.46 4.46
N SER A 424 -16.13 -25.16 4.27
CA SER A 424 -17.47 -24.60 4.41
C SER A 424 -18.44 -25.18 3.36
N ILE A 425 -18.04 -25.20 2.09
CA ILE A 425 -18.84 -25.73 0.98
C ILE A 425 -19.15 -27.22 1.18
N ARG A 426 -18.17 -28.02 1.64
CA ARG A 426 -18.39 -29.45 1.93
C ARG A 426 -19.40 -29.69 3.06
N ARG A 427 -19.40 -28.84 4.09
CA ARG A 427 -20.37 -28.94 5.20
C ARG A 427 -21.79 -28.57 4.78
N LEU A 428 -21.95 -27.61 3.85
CA LEU A 428 -23.24 -27.26 3.27
C LEU A 428 -23.81 -28.41 2.43
N ARG A 429 -22.99 -28.98 1.53
CA ARG A 429 -23.42 -30.14 0.71
C ARG A 429 -23.76 -31.38 1.54
N TRP A 430 -23.08 -31.60 2.68
CA TRP A 430 -23.41 -32.69 3.61
C TRP A 430 -24.76 -32.48 4.30
N LYS A 431 -25.10 -31.25 4.69
CA LYS A 431 -26.39 -30.91 5.31
C LYS A 431 -27.57 -30.94 4.34
N GLU A 432 -27.33 -30.75 3.04
CA GLU A 432 -28.36 -30.90 2.00
C GLU A 432 -28.58 -32.37 1.59
N SER A 433 -27.62 -33.26 1.91
CA SER A 433 -27.69 -34.70 1.62
C SER A 433 -28.22 -35.56 2.77
N VAL A 434 -28.46 -34.97 3.94
CA VAL A 434 -29.09 -35.57 5.12
C VAL A 434 -30.44 -34.89 5.32
#